data_AF-A0A7R9K222-F1
#
_entry.id   AF-A0A7R9K222-F1
#
_cell.length_a   1.000
_cell.length_b   1.000
_cell.length_c   1.000
_cell.angle_alpha   90.00
_cell.angle_beta   90.00
_cell.angle_gamma   90.00
#
_symmetry.space_group_name_H-M   'P 1'
#
loop_
_entity.id
_entity.type
_entity.pdbx_description
1 polymer ?
#
loop_
_entity_poly.entity_id
_entity_poly.type
_entity_poly.pdbx_seq_one_letter_code
_entity_poly.pdbx_strand_id
1 'polypeptide(L)'
;MASLVLTDSSQLTSDGFEKLPDQIMYPYADPYDLQKTCEVFQTLKAIQPPNGTAQGANTSNEKKGKVQEHLKTIRLLFKRLRLIYEKCNENCQGMEYTHIESLIPLKEEWDMKSDEKKTSESYRLVCEENKEVMEQVVQKNKHLKEIIDHLRRIIWEINTMLTMRRS
;
A
#
# COMPACT_ATOMS: atom_id res chain seq x y z
N MET A 1 -55.94 6.32 36.85
CA MET A 1 -55.62 4.94 36.41
C MET A 1 -54.60 5.06 35.27
N ALA A 2 -53.30 4.78 35.39
CA ALA A 2 -52.45 4.37 36.50
C ALA A 2 -51.01 4.88 36.19
N SER A 3 -50.21 4.96 37.26
CA SER A 3 -48.99 5.77 37.47
C SER A 3 -47.70 5.36 36.74
N LEU A 4 -46.77 6.33 36.76
CA LEU A 4 -45.31 6.27 36.57
C LEU A 4 -44.63 4.93 36.84
N VAL A 5 -43.59 4.62 36.05
CA VAL A 5 -42.24 4.37 36.61
C VAL A 5 -41.19 4.98 35.68
N LEU A 6 -40.50 6.00 36.17
CA LEU A 6 -39.17 6.41 35.72
C LEU A 6 -38.19 5.32 36.17
N THR A 7 -37.76 4.44 35.26
CA THR A 7 -36.66 3.52 35.54
C THR A 7 -35.34 4.19 35.21
N ASP A 8 -34.79 4.81 36.26
CA ASP A 8 -33.39 4.85 36.66
C ASP A 8 -32.34 4.34 35.64
N SER A 9 -31.47 5.23 35.17
CA SER A 9 -30.34 4.94 34.28
C SER A 9 -29.13 4.28 34.97
N SER A 10 -29.34 3.64 36.13
CA SER A 10 -28.25 3.18 37.00
C SER A 10 -28.07 1.64 37.06
N GLN A 11 -28.72 0.85 36.21
CA GLN A 11 -28.67 -0.61 36.30
C GLN A 11 -28.67 -1.35 34.93
N LEU A 12 -27.70 -1.05 34.06
CA LEU A 12 -27.24 -2.04 33.08
C LEU A 12 -25.79 -2.41 33.41
N THR A 13 -25.73 -3.46 34.22
CA THR A 13 -24.57 -4.15 34.76
C THR A 13 -23.71 -4.77 33.66
N SER A 14 -22.46 -4.34 33.61
CA SER A 14 -21.17 -5.06 33.44
C SER A 14 -21.00 -6.32 32.56
N ASP A 15 -22.00 -7.06 32.11
CA ASP A 15 -21.80 -8.42 31.56
C ASP A 15 -22.34 -8.58 30.13
N GLY A 16 -21.95 -7.69 29.22
CA GLY A 16 -22.34 -7.74 27.80
C GLY A 16 -21.26 -7.39 26.79
N PHE A 17 -20.03 -7.13 27.23
CA PHE A 17 -18.88 -6.87 26.35
C PHE A 17 -17.89 -8.05 26.42
N GLU A 18 -18.40 -9.28 26.41
CA GLU A 18 -17.56 -10.44 26.15
C GLU A 18 -17.18 -10.49 24.66
N LYS A 19 -15.91 -10.12 24.41
CA LYS A 19 -15.05 -10.59 23.32
C LYS A 19 -15.60 -10.43 21.91
N LEU A 20 -15.55 -9.19 21.42
CA LEU A 20 -15.08 -9.02 20.05
C LEU A 20 -13.57 -9.32 20.05
N PRO A 21 -13.07 -10.20 19.16
CA PRO A 21 -11.66 -10.56 19.15
C PRO A 21 -10.81 -9.31 18.94
N ASP A 22 -9.82 -9.12 19.81
CA ASP A 22 -8.76 -8.08 19.80
C ASP A 22 -7.85 -8.15 18.54
N GLN A 23 -8.36 -8.63 17.42
CA GLN A 23 -7.58 -8.95 16.24
C GLN A 23 -8.21 -8.43 14.95
N ILE A 24 -8.84 -7.26 15.03
CA ILE A 24 -8.78 -6.33 13.90
C ILE A 24 -7.79 -5.25 14.30
N MET A 25 -6.53 -5.59 14.10
CA MET A 25 -5.44 -4.64 13.95
C MET A 25 -5.96 -3.49 13.09
N TYR A 26 -6.13 -2.30 13.67
CA TYR A 26 -6.16 -1.05 12.92
C TYR A 26 -4.71 -0.56 12.87
N PRO A 27 -3.81 -1.09 12.00
CA PRO A 27 -2.60 -0.36 11.71
C PRO A 27 -3.06 0.87 10.90
N TYR A 28 -2.46 2.04 11.12
CA TYR A 28 -2.70 3.28 10.36
C TYR A 28 -3.78 4.26 10.84
N ALA A 29 -4.13 4.30 12.13
CA ALA A 29 -4.50 5.58 12.74
C ALA A 29 -3.30 6.02 13.60
N ASP A 30 -2.45 6.89 13.05
CA ASP A 30 -1.37 7.48 13.82
C ASP A 30 -1.99 8.19 15.05
N PRO A 31 -1.58 7.88 16.30
CA PRO A 31 -2.11 8.55 17.49
C PRO A 31 -2.06 10.09 17.42
N TYR A 32 -1.21 10.66 16.58
CA TYR A 32 -1.19 12.10 16.29
C TYR A 32 -2.42 12.63 15.53
N ASP A 33 -3.10 11.82 14.70
CA ASP A 33 -4.27 12.27 13.92
C ASP A 33 -5.53 12.40 14.79
N LEU A 34 -5.71 11.49 15.74
CA LEU A 34 -6.82 11.54 16.70
C LEU A 34 -6.66 12.75 17.64
N GLN A 35 -5.44 13.03 18.07
CA GLN A 35 -5.11 14.18 18.92
C GLN A 35 -5.42 15.52 18.23
N LYS A 36 -5.01 15.70 16.96
CA LYS A 36 -5.30 16.92 16.19
C LYS A 36 -6.80 17.14 15.99
N THR A 37 -7.54 16.05 15.77
CA THR A 37 -9.00 16.11 15.64
C THR A 37 -9.64 16.58 16.95
N CYS A 38 -9.22 16.01 18.08
CA CYS A 38 -9.67 16.41 19.42
C CYS A 38 -9.39 17.90 19.71
N GLU A 39 -8.21 18.43 19.35
CA GLU A 39 -7.85 19.84 19.55
C GLU A 39 -8.77 20.82 18.79
N VAL A 40 -9.17 20.46 17.56
CA VAL A 40 -10.13 21.25 16.77
C VAL A 40 -11.50 21.25 17.46
N PHE A 41 -11.98 20.09 17.93
CA PHE A 41 -13.26 19.99 18.63
C PHE A 41 -13.27 20.72 19.98
N GLN A 42 -12.17 20.69 20.72
CA GLN A 42 -12.01 21.46 21.96
C GLN A 42 -12.03 22.97 21.68
N THR A 43 -11.36 23.42 20.61
CA THR A 43 -11.38 24.82 20.19
C THR A 43 -12.78 25.28 19.81
N LEU A 44 -13.52 24.46 19.06
CA LEU A 44 -14.93 24.70 18.70
C LEU A 44 -15.82 24.80 19.94
N LYS A 45 -15.66 23.91 20.91
CA LYS A 45 -16.40 23.91 22.18
C LYS A 45 -16.15 25.19 23.00
N ALA A 46 -14.96 25.77 22.91
CA ALA A 46 -14.57 26.97 23.63
C ALA A 46 -15.03 28.29 22.95
N ILE A 47 -15.69 28.22 21.79
CA ILE A 47 -16.30 29.38 21.15
C ILE A 47 -17.60 29.71 21.87
N GLN A 48 -17.65 30.90 22.47
CA GLN A 48 -18.87 31.47 23.03
C GLN A 48 -19.31 32.67 22.19
N PRO A 49 -20.62 32.95 22.12
CA PRO A 49 -21.12 34.17 21.52
C PRO A 49 -20.57 35.40 22.25
N PRO A 50 -20.40 36.56 21.58
CA PRO A 50 -19.92 37.77 22.23
C PRO A 50 -20.81 38.13 23.42
N ASN A 51 -20.22 38.20 24.61
CA ASN A 51 -20.90 38.51 25.87
C ASN A 51 -21.20 40.02 26.05
N GLY A 52 -21.34 40.77 24.95
CA GLY A 52 -21.59 42.21 24.94
C GLY A 52 -20.38 43.10 25.26
N THR A 53 -19.24 42.53 25.66
CA THR A 53 -18.00 43.29 25.91
C THR A 53 -17.10 43.32 24.67
N ALA A 54 -16.37 44.42 24.46
CA ALA A 54 -15.42 44.55 23.34
C ALA A 54 -14.32 43.47 23.38
N GLN A 55 -13.84 43.09 24.57
CA GLN A 55 -12.88 42.00 24.74
C GLN A 55 -13.47 40.63 24.37
N GLY A 56 -14.72 40.36 24.77
CA GLY A 56 -15.40 39.12 24.40
C GLY A 56 -15.67 39.02 22.90
N ALA A 57 -16.02 40.13 22.25
CA ALA A 57 -16.19 40.19 20.79
C ALA A 57 -14.88 39.91 20.03
N ASN A 58 -13.77 40.51 20.46
CA ASN A 58 -12.45 40.28 19.87
C ASN A 58 -12.01 38.81 20.03
N THR A 59 -12.18 38.25 21.22
CA THR A 59 -11.80 36.86 21.53
C THR A 59 -12.64 35.85 20.73
N SER A 60 -13.94 36.11 20.58
CA SER A 60 -14.86 35.27 19.78
C SER A 60 -14.48 35.30 18.28
N ASN A 61 -14.17 36.49 17.75
CA ASN A 61 -13.75 36.65 16.36
C ASN A 61 -12.39 35.99 16.06
N GLU A 62 -11.42 36.07 16.97
CA GLU A 62 -10.12 35.41 16.81
C GLU A 62 -10.26 33.89 16.76
N LYS A 63 -11.02 33.30 17.70
CA LYS A 63 -11.33 31.87 17.70
C LYS A 63 -12.07 31.43 16.44
N LYS A 64 -13.03 32.23 15.98
CA LYS A 64 -13.75 31.99 14.71
C LYS A 64 -12.79 32.02 13.51
N GLY A 65 -11.86 32.97 13.47
CA GLY A 65 -10.82 33.06 12.45
C GLY A 65 -9.92 31.83 12.41
N LYS A 66 -9.45 31.39 13.58
CA LYS A 66 -8.61 30.19 13.72
C LYS A 66 -9.32 28.91 13.26
N VAL A 67 -10.60 28.74 13.61
CA VAL A 67 -11.41 27.62 13.12
C VAL A 67 -11.59 27.67 11.61
N GLN A 68 -11.86 28.85 11.03
CA GLN A 68 -11.97 29.01 9.58
C GLN A 68 -10.67 28.61 8.86
N GLU A 69 -9.52 28.95 9.42
CA GLU A 69 -8.22 28.53 8.88
C GLU A 69 -8.03 27.02 8.96
N HIS A 70 -8.34 26.38 10.10
CA HIS A 70 -8.30 24.93 10.23
C HIS A 70 -9.21 24.24 9.21
N LEU A 71 -10.44 24.73 9.00
CA LEU A 71 -11.36 24.19 8.00
C LEU A 71 -10.84 24.33 6.57
N LYS A 72 -10.14 25.43 6.25
CA LYS A 72 -9.48 25.60 4.93
C LYS A 72 -8.36 24.59 4.74
N THR A 73 -7.52 24.39 5.76
CA THR A 73 -6.44 23.39 5.74
C THR A 73 -6.97 21.98 5.60
N ILE A 74 -8.00 21.61 6.38
CA ILE A 74 -8.67 20.31 6.30
C ILE A 74 -9.20 20.07 4.88
N ARG A 75 -9.86 21.07 4.28
CA ARG A 75 -10.34 20.97 2.89
C ARG A 75 -9.21 20.71 1.90
N LEU A 76 -8.06 21.38 2.06
CA LEU A 76 -6.90 21.17 1.19
C LEU A 76 -6.31 19.77 1.37
N LEU A 77 -6.21 19.30 2.62
CA LEU A 77 -5.73 17.95 2.93
C LEU A 77 -6.63 16.88 2.30
N PHE A 78 -7.96 17.02 2.39
CA PHE A 78 -8.88 16.09 1.73
C PHE A 78 -8.75 16.10 0.20
N LYS A 79 -8.50 17.27 -0.43
CA LYS A 79 -8.22 17.33 -1.87
C LYS A 79 -6.92 16.61 -2.23
N ARG A 80 -5.85 16.80 -1.45
CA ARG A 80 -4.57 16.11 -1.65
C ARG A 80 -4.70 14.62 -1.44
N LEU A 81 -5.39 14.20 -0.37
CA LEU A 81 -5.68 12.81 -0.07
C LEU A 81 -6.47 12.15 -1.19
N ARG A 82 -7.50 12.84 -1.71
CA ARG A 82 -8.27 12.35 -2.85
C ARG A 82 -7.40 12.15 -4.09
N LEU A 83 -6.51 13.10 -4.39
CA LEU A 83 -5.59 12.98 -5.53
C LEU A 83 -4.64 11.78 -5.35
N ILE A 84 -4.08 11.60 -4.15
CA ILE A 84 -3.24 10.43 -3.82
C ILE A 84 -4.05 9.15 -3.96
N TYR A 85 -5.28 9.12 -3.43
CA TYR A 85 -6.17 7.98 -3.55
C TYR A 85 -6.47 7.65 -5.01
N GLU A 86 -6.85 8.63 -5.82
CA GLU A 86 -7.11 8.45 -7.25
C GLU A 86 -5.86 7.92 -7.95
N LYS A 87 -4.67 8.46 -7.64
CA LYS A 87 -3.41 8.04 -8.26
C LYS A 87 -2.99 6.63 -7.83
N CYS A 88 -3.11 6.30 -6.56
CA CYS A 88 -2.87 4.95 -6.06
C CYS A 88 -3.89 3.98 -6.63
N ASN A 89 -5.16 4.36 -6.69
CA ASN A 89 -6.21 3.55 -7.27
C ASN A 89 -5.92 3.25 -8.74
N GLU A 90 -5.62 4.27 -9.56
CA GLU A 90 -5.17 4.13 -10.96
C GLU A 90 -3.98 3.16 -11.11
N ASN A 91 -2.92 3.37 -10.32
CA ASN A 91 -1.73 2.53 -10.36
C ASN A 91 -1.98 1.09 -9.87
N CYS A 92 -3.00 0.90 -9.03
CA CYS A 92 -3.39 -0.39 -8.48
C CYS A 92 -4.59 -1.03 -9.21
N GLN A 93 -5.13 -0.44 -10.29
CA GLN A 93 -6.26 -1.04 -11.05
C GLN A 93 -5.92 -2.38 -11.71
N GLY A 94 -4.64 -2.76 -11.75
CA GLY A 94 -4.18 -4.10 -12.17
C GLY A 94 -3.90 -5.07 -11.01
N MET A 95 -4.03 -4.61 -9.76
CA MET A 95 -3.97 -5.45 -8.57
C MET A 95 -5.42 -5.82 -8.23
N GLU A 96 -5.94 -6.89 -8.81
CA GLU A 96 -7.22 -7.44 -8.36
C GLU A 96 -7.16 -7.62 -6.84
N TYR A 97 -8.19 -7.14 -6.15
CA TYR A 97 -8.37 -7.38 -4.73
C TYR A 97 -8.60 -8.88 -4.56
N THR A 98 -7.52 -9.67 -4.49
CA THR A 98 -7.60 -11.10 -4.20
C THR A 98 -8.22 -11.19 -2.82
N HIS A 99 -9.49 -11.60 -2.75
CA HIS A 99 -10.23 -11.72 -1.50
C HIS A 99 -9.37 -12.54 -0.53
N ILE A 100 -9.21 -12.11 0.71
CA ILE A 100 -8.33 -12.80 1.66
C ILE A 100 -8.71 -14.29 1.82
N GLU A 101 -9.99 -14.60 1.58
CA GLU A 101 -10.57 -15.95 1.54
C GLU A 101 -10.07 -16.81 0.38
N SER A 102 -9.70 -16.20 -0.76
CA SER A 102 -9.10 -16.88 -1.92
C SER A 102 -7.59 -17.13 -1.78
N LEU A 103 -6.94 -16.47 -0.82
CA LEU A 103 -5.55 -16.75 -0.44
C LEU A 103 -5.43 -17.96 0.49
N ILE A 104 -6.55 -18.44 1.04
CA ILE A 104 -6.62 -19.71 1.75
C ILE A 104 -6.66 -20.79 0.65
N PRO A 105 -5.66 -21.70 0.55
CA PRO A 105 -5.72 -22.78 -0.43
C PRO A 105 -6.90 -23.69 -0.12
N LEU A 106 -8.04 -23.44 -0.75
CA LEU A 106 -9.16 -24.37 -0.75
C LEU A 106 -8.76 -25.49 -1.70
N LYS A 107 -8.51 -26.65 -1.12
CA LYS A 107 -8.34 -27.90 -1.83
C LYS A 107 -9.70 -28.27 -2.44
N GLU A 108 -10.10 -27.64 -3.55
CA GLU A 108 -10.76 -28.28 -4.70
C GLU A 108 -11.30 -27.27 -5.73
N GLU A 109 -11.05 -27.63 -7.00
CA GLU A 109 -11.72 -27.26 -8.25
C GLU A 109 -11.64 -25.82 -8.77
N TRP A 110 -10.55 -25.59 -9.51
CA TRP A 110 -10.51 -25.01 -10.85
C TRP A 110 -11.87 -24.56 -11.46
N ASP A 111 -12.17 -23.25 -11.52
CA ASP A 111 -12.51 -22.55 -12.80
C ASP A 111 -12.75 -21.02 -12.69
N MET A 112 -11.83 -20.25 -12.10
CA MET A 112 -11.75 -18.78 -12.33
C MET A 112 -10.45 -18.46 -13.08
N LYS A 113 -10.47 -18.73 -14.39
CA LYS A 113 -9.27 -18.85 -15.23
C LYS A 113 -9.34 -17.91 -16.44
N SER A 114 -9.71 -16.64 -16.31
CA SER A 114 -9.83 -15.75 -17.48
C SER A 114 -9.14 -14.38 -17.35
N ASP A 115 -9.42 -13.57 -16.32
CA ASP A 115 -8.91 -12.19 -16.29
C ASP A 115 -7.69 -11.98 -15.36
N GLU A 116 -7.66 -12.61 -14.20
CA GLU A 116 -6.45 -12.66 -13.32
C GLU A 116 -5.26 -13.32 -14.05
N LYS A 117 -5.57 -14.17 -15.05
CA LYS A 117 -4.61 -14.76 -15.97
C LYS A 117 -3.90 -13.73 -16.84
N LYS A 118 -4.48 -12.60 -17.25
CA LYS A 118 -3.83 -11.73 -18.26
C LYS A 118 -2.71 -10.88 -17.68
N THR A 119 -2.89 -10.35 -16.47
CA THR A 119 -1.81 -9.65 -15.73
C THR A 119 -0.75 -10.64 -15.27
N SER A 120 -1.17 -11.83 -14.82
CA SER A 120 -0.26 -12.94 -14.50
C SER A 120 0.46 -13.46 -15.74
N GLU A 121 -0.19 -13.57 -16.89
CA GLU A 121 0.34 -14.03 -18.17
C GLU A 121 1.34 -13.03 -18.71
N SER A 122 1.01 -11.73 -18.72
CA SER A 122 1.95 -10.70 -19.15
C SER A 122 3.21 -10.70 -18.28
N TYR A 123 3.08 -10.80 -16.96
CA TYR A 123 4.23 -10.92 -16.05
C TYR A 123 5.00 -12.23 -16.29
N ARG A 124 4.30 -13.36 -16.44
CA ARG A 124 4.91 -14.67 -16.74
C ARG A 124 5.65 -14.67 -18.06
N LEU A 125 5.11 -14.03 -19.09
CA LEU A 125 5.69 -13.95 -20.43
C LEU A 125 6.97 -13.11 -20.40
N VAL A 126 6.98 -12.00 -19.66
CA VAL A 126 8.20 -11.22 -19.41
C VAL A 126 9.25 -12.02 -18.61
N CYS A 127 8.85 -12.81 -17.63
CA CYS A 127 9.77 -13.70 -16.90
C CYS A 127 10.33 -14.81 -17.80
N GLU A 128 9.50 -15.37 -18.68
CA GLU A 128 9.88 -16.42 -19.62
C GLU A 128 10.83 -15.88 -20.70
N GLU A 129 10.55 -14.69 -21.26
CA GLU A 129 11.45 -13.97 -22.16
C GLU A 129 12.80 -13.67 -21.49
N ASN A 130 12.80 -13.17 -20.25
CA ASN A 130 14.05 -12.92 -19.51
C ASN A 130 14.85 -14.21 -19.28
N LYS A 131 14.17 -15.31 -18.98
CA LYS A 131 14.79 -16.63 -18.80
C LYS A 131 15.37 -17.14 -20.11
N GLU A 132 14.65 -16.99 -21.22
CA GLU A 132 15.11 -17.40 -22.55
C GLU A 132 16.33 -16.58 -22.98
N VAL A 133 16.30 -15.26 -22.80
CA VAL A 133 17.44 -14.37 -23.08
C VAL A 133 18.66 -14.77 -22.26
N MET A 134 18.48 -15.07 -20.97
CA MET A 134 19.56 -15.57 -20.11
C MET A 134 20.16 -16.88 -20.64
N GLU A 135 19.31 -17.83 -21.04
CA GLU A 135 19.75 -19.11 -21.59
C GLU A 135 20.50 -18.93 -22.92
N GLN A 136 20.02 -18.05 -23.80
CA GLN A 136 20.72 -17.71 -25.04
C GLN A 136 22.11 -17.14 -24.76
N VAL A 137 22.25 -16.23 -23.78
CA VAL A 137 23.55 -15.68 -23.38
C VAL A 137 24.50 -16.78 -22.90
N VAL A 138 24.00 -17.73 -22.08
CA VAL A 138 24.80 -18.86 -21.60
C VAL A 138 25.25 -19.75 -22.76
N GLN A 139 24.37 -20.09 -23.70
CA GLN A 139 24.72 -20.92 -24.86
C GLN A 139 25.72 -20.23 -25.78
N LYS A 140 25.54 -18.93 -26.05
CA LYS A 140 26.47 -18.13 -26.87
C LYS A 140 27.86 -18.06 -26.23
N ASN A 141 27.92 -17.86 -24.91
CA ASN A 141 29.18 -17.87 -24.17
C ASN A 141 29.87 -19.24 -24.21
N LYS A 142 29.10 -20.34 -24.12
CA LYS A 142 29.64 -21.69 -24.28
C LYS A 142 30.24 -21.90 -25.67
N HIS A 143 29.52 -21.52 -26.72
CA HIS A 143 29.99 -21.66 -28.09
C HIS A 143 31.25 -20.81 -28.37
N LEU A 144 31.31 -19.57 -27.83
CA LEU A 144 32.51 -18.75 -27.91
C LEU A 144 33.72 -19.42 -27.25
N LYS A 145 33.54 -20.07 -26.10
CA LYS A 145 34.63 -20.83 -25.46
C LYS A 145 35.14 -21.95 -26.36
N GLU A 146 34.24 -22.72 -27.00
CA GLU A 146 34.62 -23.78 -27.92
C GLU A 146 35.39 -23.26 -29.14
N ILE A 147 34.97 -22.12 -29.70
CA ILE A 147 35.70 -21.47 -30.81
C ILE A 147 37.10 -21.05 -30.34
N ILE A 148 37.20 -20.40 -29.18
CA ILE A 148 38.49 -19.96 -28.65
C ILE A 148 39.42 -21.17 -28.44
N ASP A 149 38.91 -22.28 -27.93
CA ASP A 149 39.72 -23.48 -27.70
C ASP A 149 40.16 -24.16 -29.02
N HIS A 150 39.31 -24.14 -30.05
CA HIS A 150 39.73 -24.56 -31.40
C HIS A 150 40.83 -23.67 -31.96
N LEU A 151 40.69 -22.35 -31.85
CA LEU A 151 41.71 -21.41 -32.31
C LEU A 151 43.03 -21.62 -31.55
N ARG A 152 42.98 -21.84 -30.23
CA ARG A 152 44.17 -22.17 -29.43
C ARG A 152 44.85 -23.45 -29.89
N ARG A 153 44.08 -24.50 -30.22
CA ARG A 153 44.61 -25.76 -30.75
C ARG A 153 45.31 -25.56 -32.08
N ILE A 154 44.69 -24.85 -33.02
CA ILE A 154 45.27 -24.55 -34.34
C ILE A 154 46.59 -23.78 -34.18
N ILE A 155 46.60 -22.75 -33.34
CA ILE A 155 47.82 -21.97 -33.04
C ILE A 155 48.91 -22.88 -32.48
N TRP A 156 48.56 -23.77 -31.56
CA TRP A 156 49.51 -24.71 -30.97
C TRP A 156 50.08 -25.70 -32.00
N GLU A 157 49.24 -26.24 -32.88
CA GLU A 157 49.66 -27.14 -33.97
C GLU A 157 50.60 -26.42 -34.95
N ILE A 158 50.27 -25.19 -35.35
CA ILE A 158 51.13 -24.37 -36.21
C ILE A 158 52.48 -24.11 -35.54
N ASN A 159 52.47 -23.67 -34.27
CA ASN A 159 53.71 -23.40 -33.53
C ASN A 159 54.58 -24.66 -33.40
N THR A 160 53.96 -25.82 -33.19
CA THR A 160 54.65 -27.11 -33.15
C THR A 160 55.27 -27.44 -34.50
N MET A 161 54.50 -27.37 -35.59
CA MET A 161 54.99 -27.63 -36.96
C MET A 161 56.12 -26.68 -37.38
N LEU A 162 56.04 -25.39 -37.01
CA LEU A 162 57.08 -24.41 -37.30
C LEU A 162 58.37 -24.69 -36.52
N THR A 163 58.26 -25.14 -35.28
CA THR A 163 59.41 -25.52 -34.45
C THR A 163 60.13 -26.73 -35.03
N MET A 164 59.37 -27.76 -35.46
CA MET A 164 59.92 -28.97 -36.08
C MET A 164 60.61 -28.72 -37.43
N ARG A 165 60.30 -27.62 -38.13
CA ARG A 165 60.98 -27.22 -39.37
C ARG A 165 62.24 -26.39 -39.14
N ARG A 166 62.44 -25.86 -37.93
CA ARG A 166 63.61 -25.05 -37.55
C ARG A 166 64.73 -25.89 -36.88
N SER A 167 64.45 -27.15 -36.57
CA SER A 167 65.38 -28.22 -36.18
C SER A 167 65.82 -29.02 -37.40
#